data_AF-A0A959HQJ3-F1
#
_entry.id   AF-A0A959HQJ3-F1
#
_cell.length_a   1.000
_cell.length_b   1.000
_cell.length_c   1.000
_cell.angle_alpha   90.00
_cell.angle_beta   90.00
_cell.angle_gamma   90.00
#
_symmetry.space_group_name_H-M   'P 1'
#
loop_
_entity.id
_entity.type
_entity.pdbx_description
1 polymer ?
#
loop_
_entity_poly.entity_id
_entity_poly.type
_entity_poly.pdbx_seq_one_letter_code
_entity_poly.pdbx_strand_id
1 'polypeptide(L)'
;MNRIQARTIWTIEMIGWTFAGVLMLLILLPITKKIYQFPFLFSNLWFIGVFITLVRWLFLLPYSFFARVQWLKALMMVGCIPLFLYTLRQFKAFNEYINDEGLQSFMYHLTNMGQESMEPYIRSEMTFFAVATLMTTVVFFFRLLISIWRYHNKGTV
;
A
#
# COMPACT_ATOMS: atom_id res chain seq x y z
N MET A 1 22.90 20.19 5.88
CA MET A 1 21.49 20.37 5.50
C MET A 1 20.98 21.62 6.20
N ASN A 2 20.52 22.64 5.47
CA ASN A 2 20.07 23.89 6.10
C ASN A 2 18.77 23.66 6.90
N ARG A 3 18.61 24.32 8.05
CA ARG A 3 17.43 24.17 8.93
C ARG A 3 16.09 24.41 8.20
N ILE A 4 16.07 25.31 7.22
CA ILE A 4 14.90 25.61 6.37
C ILE A 4 14.52 24.40 5.51
N GLN A 5 15.51 23.74 4.91
CA GLN A 5 15.30 22.58 4.02
C GLN A 5 14.81 21.36 4.79
N ALA A 6 15.31 21.15 6.02
CA ALA A 6 14.82 20.11 6.91
C ALA A 6 13.36 20.34 7.32
N ARG A 7 12.97 21.59 7.62
CA ARG A 7 11.59 21.93 8.00
C ARG A 7 10.58 21.60 6.90
N THR A 8 10.91 21.91 5.64
CA THR A 8 10.05 21.62 4.49
C THR A 8 9.84 20.12 4.28
N ILE A 9 10.90 19.31 4.42
CA ILE A 9 10.84 17.84 4.31
C ILE A 9 9.89 17.26 5.36
N TRP A 10 10.02 17.69 6.63
CA TRP A 10 9.13 17.22 7.71
C TRP A 10 7.66 17.61 7.51
N THR A 11 7.39 18.84 7.05
CA THR A 11 6.01 19.27 6.76
C THR A 11 5.39 18.43 5.65
N ILE A 12 6.14 18.15 4.57
CA ILE A 12 5.67 17.31 3.46
C ILE A 12 5.39 15.88 3.94
N GLU A 13 6.27 15.30 4.78
CA GLU A 13 6.04 13.97 5.31
C GLU A 13 4.81 13.89 6.22
N MET A 14 4.63 14.84 7.15
CA MET A 14 3.46 14.86 8.04
C MET A 14 2.14 15.00 7.27
N ILE A 15 2.10 15.89 6.27
CA ILE A 15 0.94 16.03 5.39
C ILE A 15 0.69 14.73 4.63
N GLY A 16 1.75 14.09 4.11
CA GLY A 16 1.66 12.82 3.41
C GLY A 16 1.14 11.66 4.27
N TRP A 17 1.59 11.56 5.53
CA TRP A 17 1.09 10.55 6.48
C TRP A 17 -0.37 10.81 6.87
N THR A 18 -0.74 12.07 7.10
CA THR A 18 -2.12 12.44 7.43
C THR A 18 -3.06 12.12 6.27
N PHE A 19 -2.68 12.52 5.05
CA PHE A 19 -3.43 12.20 3.84
C PHE A 19 -3.57 10.69 3.64
N ALA A 20 -2.48 9.92 3.83
CA ALA A 20 -2.51 8.46 3.73
C ALA A 20 -3.48 7.82 4.73
N GLY A 21 -3.46 8.27 5.99
CA GLY A 21 -4.36 7.77 7.02
C GLY A 21 -5.82 8.09 6.73
N VAL A 22 -6.12 9.32 6.30
CA VAL A 22 -7.48 9.72 5.91
C VAL A 22 -7.99 8.90 4.73
N LEU A 23 -7.17 8.72 3.70
CA LEU A 23 -7.56 7.97 2.50
C LEU A 23 -7.80 6.49 2.82
N MET A 24 -6.94 5.90 3.64
CA MET A 24 -7.12 4.53 4.15
C MET A 24 -8.44 4.36 4.92
N LEU A 25 -8.76 5.29 5.83
CA LEU A 25 -10.02 5.25 6.57
C LEU A 25 -11.22 5.40 5.63
N LEU A 26 -11.17 6.32 4.67
CA LEU A 26 -12.24 6.52 3.70
C LEU A 26 -12.54 5.26 2.88
N ILE A 27 -11.50 4.53 2.48
CA ILE A 27 -11.66 3.27 1.74
C ILE A 27 -12.26 2.17 2.64
N LEU A 28 -11.81 2.05 3.90
CA LEU A 28 -12.28 0.99 4.81
C LEU A 28 -13.65 1.25 5.45
N LEU A 29 -14.10 2.50 5.47
CA LEU A 29 -15.37 2.91 6.07
C LEU A 29 -16.60 2.11 5.61
N PRO A 30 -16.86 1.90 4.30
CA PRO A 30 -18.02 1.13 3.86
C PRO A 30 -18.01 -0.33 4.33
N ILE A 31 -16.84 -0.99 4.40
CA ILE A 31 -16.73 -2.37 4.90
C ILE A 31 -16.99 -2.41 6.40
N THR A 32 -16.29 -1.58 7.17
CA THR A 32 -16.35 -1.58 8.64
C THR A 32 -17.71 -1.15 9.20
N LYS A 33 -18.48 -0.34 8.46
CA LYS A 33 -19.83 0.05 8.86
C LYS A 33 -20.92 -0.97 8.53
N LYS A 34 -20.70 -1.81 7.51
CA LYS A 34 -21.74 -2.70 6.98
C LYS A 34 -21.50 -4.18 7.31
N ILE A 35 -20.27 -4.60 7.54
CA ILE A 35 -19.91 -6.00 7.82
C ILE A 35 -19.35 -6.12 9.23
N TYR A 36 -19.98 -6.99 10.03
CA TYR A 36 -19.44 -7.38 11.32
C TYR A 36 -18.27 -8.33 11.12
N GLN A 37 -17.12 -8.02 11.73
CA GLN A 37 -15.94 -8.89 11.79
C GLN A 37 -15.45 -9.41 10.42
N PHE A 38 -15.06 -8.50 9.54
CA PHE A 38 -14.47 -8.84 8.24
C PHE A 38 -13.13 -9.62 8.40
N PRO A 39 -13.03 -10.89 7.94
CA PRO A 39 -11.85 -11.74 8.18
C PRO A 39 -10.56 -11.20 7.55
N PHE A 40 -10.68 -10.48 6.42
CA PHE A 40 -9.56 -9.94 5.67
C PHE A 40 -9.26 -8.48 5.99
N LEU A 41 -9.77 -7.94 7.10
CA LEU A 41 -9.55 -6.54 7.48
C LEU A 41 -8.05 -6.21 7.57
N PHE A 42 -7.27 -7.12 8.16
CA PHE A 42 -5.83 -6.92 8.29
C PHE A 42 -5.12 -6.94 6.94
N SER A 43 -5.47 -7.88 6.05
CA SER A 43 -4.90 -7.96 4.71
C SER A 43 -5.26 -6.72 3.88
N ASN A 44 -6.49 -6.22 4.01
CA ASN A 44 -6.92 -5.01 3.32
C ASN A 44 -6.18 -3.76 3.81
N LEU A 45 -6.10 -3.59 5.13
CA LEU A 45 -5.33 -2.52 5.76
C LEU A 45 -3.87 -2.54 5.30
N TRP A 46 -3.29 -3.74 5.22
CA TRP A 46 -1.93 -3.94 4.73
C TRP A 46 -1.79 -3.51 3.26
N PHE A 47 -2.66 -3.96 2.36
CA PHE A 47 -2.60 -3.58 0.94
C PHE A 47 -2.72 -2.08 0.76
N ILE A 48 -3.72 -1.44 1.35
CA ILE A 48 -3.94 0.00 1.22
C ILE A 48 -2.75 0.77 1.83
N GLY A 49 -2.30 0.38 3.02
CA GLY A 49 -1.23 1.07 3.73
C GLY A 49 0.11 0.98 3.01
N VAL A 50 0.47 -0.21 2.54
CA VAL A 50 1.70 -0.42 1.77
C VAL A 50 1.62 0.31 0.44
N PHE A 51 0.50 0.19 -0.30
CA PHE A 51 0.32 0.89 -1.57
C PHE A 51 0.54 2.40 -1.43
N ILE A 52 -0.18 3.05 -0.52
CA ILE A 52 -0.07 4.51 -0.33
C ILE A 52 1.35 4.89 0.11
N THR A 53 1.96 4.10 1.00
CA THR A 53 3.33 4.35 1.47
C THR A 53 4.34 4.26 0.34
N LEU A 54 4.26 3.23 -0.50
CA LEU A 54 5.16 3.03 -1.63
C LEU A 54 4.94 4.08 -2.72
N VAL A 55 3.68 4.40 -3.05
CA VAL A 55 3.35 5.47 -4.00
C VAL A 55 3.92 6.81 -3.53
N ARG A 56 3.79 7.11 -2.24
CA ARG A 56 4.38 8.31 -1.65
C ARG A 56 5.89 8.31 -1.83
N TRP A 57 6.58 7.24 -1.43
CA TRP A 57 8.04 7.16 -1.60
C TRP A 57 8.48 7.15 -3.06
N LEU A 58 7.63 6.68 -3.97
CA LEU A 58 7.83 6.78 -5.40
C LEU A 58 7.82 8.27 -5.78
N PHE A 59 6.73 9.01 -5.61
CA PHE A 59 6.68 10.42 -6.05
C PHE A 59 7.62 11.36 -5.28
N LEU A 60 7.75 11.17 -3.97
CA LEU A 60 8.48 12.06 -3.07
C LEU A 60 9.88 11.56 -2.71
N LEU A 61 10.44 10.61 -3.48
CA LEU A 61 11.80 10.11 -3.29
C LEU A 61 12.85 11.21 -3.07
N PRO A 62 12.94 12.29 -3.89
CA PRO A 62 13.98 13.32 -3.70
C PRO A 62 13.78 14.16 -2.43
N TYR A 63 12.55 14.17 -1.89
CA TYR A 63 12.18 14.90 -0.68
C TYR A 63 12.11 13.99 0.55
N SER A 64 12.51 12.72 0.45
CA SER A 64 12.48 11.78 1.57
C SER A 64 13.82 11.79 2.33
N PHE A 65 13.78 11.53 3.64
CA PHE A 65 14.99 11.50 4.48
C PHE A 65 16.10 10.57 3.97
N PHE A 66 15.71 9.46 3.33
CA PHE A 66 16.62 8.44 2.84
C PHE A 66 17.18 8.71 1.43
N ALA A 67 16.78 9.82 0.77
CA ALA A 67 17.18 10.13 -0.60
C ALA A 67 18.71 10.12 -0.78
N ARG A 68 19.47 10.61 0.21
CA ARG A 68 20.94 10.72 0.13
C ARG A 68 21.68 9.54 0.74
N VAL A 69 20.97 8.59 1.35
CA VAL A 69 21.54 7.49 2.14
C VAL A 69 21.48 6.19 1.35
N GLN A 70 22.59 5.83 0.69
CA GLN A 70 22.64 4.70 -0.25
C GLN A 70 22.38 3.34 0.43
N TRP A 71 22.90 3.12 1.64
CA TRP A 71 22.69 1.87 2.37
C TRP A 71 21.21 1.63 2.68
N LEU A 72 20.46 2.70 2.95
CA LEU A 72 19.04 2.61 3.27
C LEU A 72 18.22 2.27 2.00
N LYS A 73 18.62 2.78 0.82
CA LYS A 73 18.02 2.36 -0.46
C LYS A 73 18.27 0.87 -0.73
N ALA A 74 19.49 0.38 -0.48
CA ALA A 74 19.80 -1.03 -0.64
C ALA A 74 18.98 -1.92 0.32
N LEU A 75 18.84 -1.51 1.59
CA LEU A 75 18.00 -2.20 2.56
C LEU A 75 16.53 -2.25 2.11
N MET A 76 15.99 -1.13 1.60
CA MET A 76 14.63 -1.06 1.08
C MET A 76 14.43 -1.95 -0.16
N MET A 77 15.42 -2.04 -1.05
CA MET A 77 15.38 -2.95 -2.21
C MET A 77 15.29 -4.40 -1.77
N VAL A 78 16.10 -4.81 -0.79
CA VAL A 78 16.03 -6.16 -0.21
C VAL A 78 14.67 -6.37 0.45
N GLY A 79 14.14 -5.36 1.14
CA GLY A 79 12.82 -5.37 1.76
C GLY A 79 11.64 -5.49 0.78
N CYS A 80 11.79 -5.08 -0.49
CA CYS A 80 10.76 -5.27 -1.51
C CYS A 80 10.46 -6.75 -1.78
N ILE A 81 11.44 -7.64 -1.63
CA ILE A 81 11.27 -9.08 -1.87
C ILE A 81 10.29 -9.72 -0.87
N PRO A 82 10.52 -9.67 0.46
CA PRO A 82 9.56 -10.22 1.42
C PRO A 82 8.22 -9.47 1.38
N LEU A 83 8.23 -8.16 1.10
CA LEU A 83 6.99 -7.38 0.94
C LEU A 83 6.12 -7.91 -0.21
N PHE A 84 6.74 -8.17 -1.37
CA PHE A 84 6.06 -8.72 -2.54
C PHE A 84 5.51 -10.11 -2.24
N LEU A 85 6.34 -11.00 -1.69
CA LEU A 85 5.95 -12.39 -1.37
C LEU A 85 4.81 -12.44 -0.34
N TYR A 86 4.88 -11.61 0.70
CA TYR A 86 3.84 -11.54 1.73
C TYR A 86 2.52 -11.03 1.13
N THR A 87 2.56 -9.96 0.34
CA THR A 87 1.39 -9.39 -0.33
C THR A 87 0.76 -10.41 -1.27
N LEU A 88 1.58 -11.12 -2.06
CA LEU A 88 1.13 -12.17 -2.98
C LEU A 88 0.45 -13.32 -2.22
N ARG A 89 1.03 -13.76 -1.10
CA ARG A 89 0.45 -14.80 -0.24
C ARG A 89 -0.92 -14.39 0.29
N GLN A 90 -1.05 -13.17 0.80
CA GLN A 90 -2.32 -12.68 1.33
C GLN A 90 -3.37 -12.53 0.23
N PHE A 91 -2.97 -12.07 -0.95
CA PHE A 91 -3.87 -11.96 -2.10
C PHE A 91 -4.35 -13.35 -2.58
N LYS A 92 -3.46 -14.35 -2.58
CA LYS A 92 -3.83 -15.73 -2.90
C LYS A 92 -4.84 -16.27 -1.87
N ALA A 93 -4.57 -16.10 -0.58
CA ALA A 93 -5.47 -16.56 0.49
C ALA A 93 -6.87 -15.96 0.39
N PHE A 94 -6.97 -14.67 0.03
CA PHE A 94 -8.26 -14.02 -0.24
C PHE A 94 -9.00 -14.64 -1.43
N ASN A 95 -8.32 -14.87 -2.56
CA ASN A 95 -8.95 -15.48 -3.74
C ASN A 95 -9.37 -16.93 -3.49
N GLU A 96 -8.56 -17.69 -2.76
CA GLU A 96 -8.87 -19.08 -2.38
C GLU A 96 -10.14 -19.13 -1.52
N TYR A 97 -10.23 -18.28 -0.48
CA TYR A 97 -11.43 -18.17 0.35
C TYR A 97 -12.67 -17.78 -0.46
N ILE A 98 -12.55 -16.81 -1.35
CA ILE A 98 -13.65 -16.39 -2.21
C ILE A 98 -14.16 -17.54 -3.09
N ASN A 99 -13.25 -18.37 -3.59
CA ASN A 99 -13.62 -19.47 -4.48
C ASN A 99 -14.24 -20.64 -3.73
N ASP A 100 -13.77 -20.90 -2.49
CA ASP A 100 -14.20 -22.05 -1.69
C ASP A 100 -15.48 -21.74 -0.86
N GLU A 101 -15.49 -20.64 -0.13
CA GLU A 101 -16.54 -20.28 0.83
C GLU A 101 -17.49 -19.19 0.30
N GLY A 102 -17.01 -18.36 -0.64
CA GLY A 102 -17.74 -17.20 -1.14
C GLY A 102 -17.76 -16.02 -0.17
N LEU A 103 -17.99 -14.82 -0.70
CA LEU A 103 -18.10 -13.58 0.10
C LEU A 103 -19.38 -13.54 0.96
N GLN A 104 -20.39 -14.33 0.61
CA GLN A 104 -21.68 -14.38 1.30
C GLN A 104 -21.58 -14.94 2.73
N SER A 105 -20.57 -15.78 2.99
CA SER A 105 -20.30 -16.41 4.30
C SER A 105 -20.20 -15.40 5.45
N PHE A 106 -19.70 -14.19 5.21
CA PHE A 106 -19.59 -13.11 6.20
C PHE A 106 -20.49 -11.91 5.91
N MET A 107 -21.39 -12.03 4.92
CA MET A 107 -22.40 -11.01 4.60
C MET A 107 -23.83 -11.49 4.91
N TYR A 108 -24.00 -12.64 5.55
CA TYR A 108 -25.29 -13.26 5.82
C TYR A 108 -26.29 -12.36 6.58
N HIS A 109 -25.79 -11.40 7.37
CA HIS A 109 -26.62 -10.44 8.11
C HIS A 109 -27.13 -9.26 7.27
N LEU A 110 -26.60 -9.08 6.05
CA LEU A 110 -27.06 -8.08 5.10
C LEU A 110 -28.26 -8.61 4.31
N THR A 111 -29.17 -7.71 3.93
CA THR A 111 -30.25 -8.01 2.99
C THR A 111 -29.68 -8.43 1.63
N ASN A 112 -30.45 -9.17 0.82
CA ASN A 112 -30.01 -9.62 -0.51
C ASN A 112 -29.49 -8.45 -1.38
N MET A 113 -30.22 -7.32 -1.44
CA MET A 113 -29.75 -6.11 -2.12
C MET A 113 -28.45 -5.55 -1.52
N GLY A 114 -28.28 -5.63 -0.20
CA GLY A 114 -27.05 -5.23 0.48
C GLY A 114 -25.87 -6.11 0.07
N GLN A 115 -26.06 -7.43 0.00
CA GLN A 115 -25.05 -8.39 -0.44
C GLN A 115 -24.65 -8.16 -1.90
N GLU A 116 -25.63 -8.01 -2.80
CA GLU A 116 -25.40 -7.74 -4.23
C GLU A 116 -24.60 -6.46 -4.48
N SER A 117 -24.79 -5.42 -3.63
CA SER A 117 -24.03 -4.18 -3.74
C SER A 117 -22.62 -4.26 -3.15
N MET A 118 -22.42 -5.10 -2.13
CA MET A 118 -21.19 -5.16 -1.34
C MET A 118 -20.18 -6.17 -1.88
N GLU A 119 -20.68 -7.28 -2.46
CA GLU A 119 -19.84 -8.29 -3.10
C GLU A 119 -18.89 -7.72 -4.15
N PRO A 120 -19.37 -6.98 -5.18
CA PRO A 120 -18.48 -6.40 -6.18
C PRO A 120 -17.55 -5.35 -5.57
N TYR A 121 -18.02 -4.59 -4.58
CA TYR A 121 -17.21 -3.58 -3.91
C TYR A 121 -15.98 -4.20 -3.24
N ILE A 122 -16.17 -5.20 -2.37
CA ILE A 122 -15.09 -5.86 -1.64
C ILE A 122 -14.12 -6.54 -2.60
N ARG A 123 -14.65 -7.26 -3.60
CA ARG A 123 -13.83 -7.95 -4.58
C ARG A 123 -12.97 -6.96 -5.36
N SER A 124 -13.56 -5.89 -5.87
CA SER A 124 -12.84 -4.86 -6.64
C SER A 124 -11.83 -4.13 -5.78
N GLU A 125 -12.19 -3.71 -4.58
CA GLU A 125 -11.29 -2.99 -3.65
C GLU A 125 -10.06 -3.84 -3.31
N MET A 126 -10.28 -5.06 -2.79
CA MET A 126 -9.20 -5.97 -2.39
C MET A 126 -8.30 -6.31 -3.56
N THR A 127 -8.88 -6.60 -4.73
CA THR A 127 -8.11 -6.92 -5.95
C THR A 127 -7.31 -5.71 -6.42
N PHE A 128 -7.93 -4.53 -6.48
CA PHE A 128 -7.27 -3.31 -6.90
C PHE A 128 -6.07 -2.99 -6.00
N PHE A 129 -6.26 -2.93 -4.68
CA PHE A 129 -5.17 -2.57 -3.78
C PHE A 129 -4.10 -3.66 -3.69
N ALA A 130 -4.45 -4.94 -3.75
CA ALA A 130 -3.45 -6.01 -3.79
C ALA A 130 -2.57 -5.92 -5.04
N VAL A 131 -3.19 -5.84 -6.23
CA VAL A 131 -2.46 -5.75 -7.50
C VAL A 131 -1.66 -4.44 -7.57
N ALA A 132 -2.26 -3.32 -7.18
CA ALA A 132 -1.57 -2.04 -7.15
C ALA A 132 -0.37 -2.04 -6.18
N THR A 133 -0.48 -2.69 -5.03
CA THR A 133 0.64 -2.89 -4.09
C THR A 133 1.75 -3.71 -4.72
N LEU A 134 1.42 -4.84 -5.35
CA LEU A 134 2.41 -5.71 -6.02
C LEU A 134 3.13 -4.95 -7.13
N MET A 135 2.39 -4.27 -8.00
CA MET A 135 2.94 -3.48 -9.10
C MET A 135 3.83 -2.35 -8.58
N THR A 136 3.34 -1.59 -7.58
CA THR A 136 4.11 -0.48 -7.00
C THR A 136 5.37 -0.97 -6.31
N THR A 137 5.35 -2.16 -5.68
CA THR A 137 6.54 -2.77 -5.07
C THR A 137 7.63 -3.04 -6.12
N VAL A 138 7.24 -3.60 -7.27
CA VAL A 138 8.18 -3.87 -8.37
C VAL A 138 8.70 -2.55 -8.97
N VAL A 139 7.82 -1.59 -9.25
CA VAL A 139 8.23 -0.28 -9.78
C VAL A 139 9.15 0.45 -8.79
N PHE A 140 8.86 0.38 -7.50
CA PHE A 140 9.67 0.99 -6.45
C PHE A 140 11.07 0.36 -6.37
N PHE A 141 11.17 -0.96 -6.48
CA PHE A 141 12.46 -1.67 -6.56
C PHE A 141 13.34 -1.14 -7.71
N PHE A 142 12.80 -1.09 -8.93
CA PHE A 142 13.55 -0.58 -10.08
C PHE A 142 13.87 0.91 -9.96
N ARG A 143 12.96 1.71 -9.39
CA ARG A 143 13.20 3.12 -9.14
C ARG A 143 14.38 3.35 -8.18
N LEU A 144 14.49 2.54 -7.12
CA LEU A 144 15.63 2.58 -6.21
C LEU A 144 16.94 2.22 -6.92
N LEU A 145 16.93 1.17 -7.74
CA LEU A 145 18.08 0.77 -8.57
C LEU A 145 18.56 1.93 -9.45
N ILE A 146 17.64 2.61 -10.15
CA ILE A 146 17.95 3.77 -11.00
C ILE A 146 18.53 4.91 -10.16
N SER A 147 18.00 5.17 -8.97
CA SER A 147 18.50 6.25 -8.09
C SER A 147 19.91 5.96 -7.55
N ILE A 148 20.23 4.70 -7.23
CA ILE A 148 21.60 4.30 -6.83
C ILE A 148 22.56 4.50 -8.02
N TRP A 149 22.17 4.05 -9.22
CA TRP A 149 22.99 4.20 -10.43
C TRP A 149 23.24 5.68 -10.79
N ARG A 150 22.22 6.54 -10.70
CA ARG A 150 22.37 7.99 -10.94
C ARG A 150 23.31 8.65 -9.92
N TYR A 151 23.23 8.25 -8.67
CA TYR A 151 24.10 8.78 -7.63
C TYR A 151 25.56 8.42 -7.90
N HIS A 152 25.85 7.18 -8.29
CA HIS A 152 27.22 6.73 -8.58
C HIS A 152 27.78 7.37 -9.86
N ASN A 153 26.97 7.48 -10.92
CA ASN A 153 27.46 7.93 -12.23
C ASN A 153 27.39 9.44 -12.47
N LYS A 154 26.47 10.15 -11.81
CA LYS A 154 26.18 11.57 -12.09
C LYS A 154 26.21 12.47 -10.87
N GLY A 155 26.45 11.92 -9.67
CA GLY A 155 26.39 12.67 -8.41
C GLY A 155 25.02 13.29 -8.10
N THR A 156 23.96 12.85 -8.80
CA THR A 156 22.58 13.36 -8.68
C THR A 156 21.64 12.26 -8.21
N VAL A 157 20.61 12.64 -7.44
CA VAL A 157 19.74 11.72 -6.69
C VAL A 157 18.50 11.33 -7.48
#